data_AF-A0AAU8SBJ1-F1
#
_entry.id   AF-A0AAU8SBJ1-F1
#
_cell.length_a   1.000
_cell.length_b   1.000
_cell.length_c   1.000
_cell.angle_alpha   90.00
_cell.angle_beta   90.00
_cell.angle_gamma   90.00
#
_symmetry.space_group_name_H-M   'P 1'
#
loop_
_entity.id
_entity.type
_entity.pdbx_description
1 polymer ?
#
loop_
_entity_poly.entity_id
_entity_poly.type
_entity_poly.pdbx_seq_one_letter_code
_entity_poly.pdbx_strand_id
1 'polypeptide(L)'
;MPPNAKHVANCHSKVSRSFAAPPSACCGCENTTVLRRDGEHHRVTGRKYYSTGTAFADFARINVESEQGDPLALIIPVARDGVQVLDDWDGMGQRMTASGSLLLHDVQVFADEIAARDGSTLVGRHCGALRQLHLVATAAGIVRNVVADARRYVLAHGRPVLHSPAPTARDDHFIQQIPDRRTRVLIPLRPQPTSRKTS
;
A
#
# COMPACT_ATOMS: atom_id res chain seq x y z
N MET A 1 -46.53 14.78 27.30
CA MET A 1 -46.09 16.00 26.56
C MET A 1 -44.72 16.44 27.10
N PRO A 2 -43.84 17.02 26.27
CA PRO A 2 -42.55 16.46 25.79
C PRO A 2 -41.30 17.10 26.49
N PRO A 3 -40.03 17.15 25.99
CA PRO A 3 -39.38 16.60 24.76
C PRO A 3 -37.92 16.04 24.90
N ASN A 4 -37.41 15.58 23.74
CA ASN A 4 -36.02 15.62 23.21
C ASN A 4 -34.96 14.56 23.59
N ALA A 5 -34.63 13.68 22.62
CA ALA A 5 -33.35 12.97 22.52
C ALA A 5 -32.58 13.45 21.28
N LYS A 6 -31.34 13.89 21.52
CA LYS A 6 -30.42 14.51 20.55
C LYS A 6 -29.76 13.47 19.64
N HIS A 7 -29.61 13.85 18.38
CA HIS A 7 -28.70 13.27 17.39
C HIS A 7 -27.25 13.25 17.94
N VAL A 8 -26.60 12.09 17.92
CA VAL A 8 -25.16 11.97 18.17
C VAL A 8 -24.47 11.66 16.84
N ALA A 9 -24.00 12.71 16.18
CA ALA A 9 -23.03 12.61 15.10
C ALA A 9 -21.64 12.50 15.73
N ASN A 10 -20.95 11.38 15.53
CA ASN A 10 -19.61 11.20 16.07
C ASN A 10 -18.58 11.75 15.07
N CYS A 11 -18.21 13.00 15.31
CA CYS A 11 -17.08 13.69 14.71
C CYS A 11 -15.85 13.38 15.56
N HIS A 12 -14.86 12.66 15.03
CA HIS A 12 -13.51 12.65 15.58
C HIS A 12 -12.53 13.11 14.52
N SER A 13 -11.92 14.23 14.87
CA SER A 13 -11.19 15.20 14.09
C SER A 13 -9.68 14.90 13.96
N LYS A 14 -9.16 15.29 12.79
CA LYS A 14 -7.89 16.02 12.54
C LYS A 14 -6.53 15.32 12.70
N VAL A 15 -5.58 15.92 11.95
CA VAL A 15 -4.10 15.81 11.93
C VAL A 15 -3.63 14.90 10.77
N SER A 16 -3.07 15.35 9.64
CA SER A 16 -2.23 16.52 9.34
C SER A 16 -2.43 17.00 7.89
N ARG A 17 -2.56 18.31 7.69
CA ARG A 17 -2.38 18.97 6.38
C ARG A 17 -0.89 19.28 6.21
N SER A 18 -0.28 18.85 5.11
CA SER A 18 0.75 19.60 4.35
C SER A 18 1.28 18.73 3.22
N PHE A 19 0.70 18.90 2.03
CA PHE A 19 1.34 18.93 0.70
C PHE A 19 0.19 19.10 -0.29
N ALA A 20 0.01 20.32 -0.80
CA ALA A 20 -1.13 20.69 -1.62
C ALA A 20 -0.92 20.24 -3.07
N ALA A 21 -1.74 19.28 -3.52
CA ALA A 21 -2.05 19.07 -4.93
C ALA A 21 -3.11 20.10 -5.38
N PRO A 22 -3.16 20.47 -6.68
CA PRO A 22 -4.11 21.47 -7.18
C PRO A 22 -5.58 21.09 -6.88
N PRO A 23 -6.47 22.09 -6.70
CA PRO A 23 -7.80 21.89 -6.16
C PRO A 23 -8.78 21.36 -7.22
N SER A 24 -8.71 20.07 -7.53
CA SER A 24 -9.83 19.32 -8.15
C SER A 24 -9.62 17.81 -8.06
N ALA A 25 -9.40 17.29 -6.85
CA ALA A 25 -9.61 15.88 -6.54
C ALA A 25 -9.58 15.71 -5.02
N CYS A 26 -10.75 15.69 -4.38
CA CYS A 26 -10.84 15.04 -3.08
C CYS A 26 -10.43 13.57 -3.29
N CYS A 27 -9.27 13.20 -2.75
CA CYS A 27 -8.90 11.81 -2.57
C CYS A 27 -9.83 11.23 -1.50
N GLY A 28 -11.00 10.77 -1.94
CA GLY A 28 -12.09 10.31 -1.10
C GLY A 28 -13.42 10.48 -1.82
N CYS A 29 -13.97 9.36 -2.32
CA CYS A 29 -15.34 9.15 -2.77
C CYS A 29 -15.92 10.10 -3.82
N GLU A 30 -15.33 10.15 -5.02
CA GLU A 30 -16.17 10.30 -6.21
C GLU A 30 -15.96 9.08 -7.08
N ASN A 31 -16.81 8.08 -6.86
CA ASN A 31 -16.84 6.91 -7.70
C ASN A 31 -17.52 7.32 -9.02
N THR A 32 -16.78 7.98 -9.90
CA THR A 32 -17.25 8.37 -11.24
C THR A 32 -17.57 7.17 -12.14
N THR A 33 -17.41 5.96 -11.63
CA THR A 33 -17.61 4.71 -12.36
C THR A 33 -18.97 4.12 -12.01
N VAL A 34 -19.97 4.50 -12.80
CA VAL A 34 -21.35 4.06 -12.63
C VAL A 34 -21.65 2.95 -13.63
N LEU A 35 -22.25 1.87 -13.12
CA LEU A 35 -22.79 0.80 -13.96
C LEU A 35 -24.23 1.14 -14.32
N ARG A 36 -24.51 1.35 -15.59
CA ARG A 36 -25.85 1.64 -16.12
C ARG A 36 -26.42 0.43 -16.84
N ARG A 37 -27.72 0.21 -16.71
CA ARG A 37 -28.42 -0.83 -17.50
C ARG A 37 -28.59 -0.41 -18.96
N ASP A 38 -28.31 -1.32 -19.89
CA ASP A 38 -28.41 -1.12 -21.34
C ASP A 38 -29.06 -2.37 -21.99
N GLY A 39 -30.40 -2.42 -21.96
CA GLY A 39 -31.17 -3.57 -22.42
C GLY A 39 -30.90 -4.84 -21.59
N GLU A 40 -30.43 -5.89 -22.26
CA GLU A 40 -30.02 -7.18 -21.66
C GLU A 40 -28.63 -7.12 -21.01
N HIS A 41 -27.86 -6.06 -21.24
CA HIS A 41 -26.49 -5.89 -20.76
C HIS A 41 -26.35 -4.64 -19.90
N HIS A 42 -25.12 -4.38 -19.46
CA HIS A 42 -24.77 -3.18 -18.71
C HIS A 42 -23.63 -2.44 -19.42
N ARG A 43 -23.55 -1.13 -19.16
CA ARG A 43 -22.49 -0.25 -19.64
C ARG A 43 -21.80 0.40 -18.46
N VAL A 44 -20.48 0.49 -18.50
CA VAL A 44 -19.70 1.20 -17.49
C VAL A 44 -18.83 2.28 -18.13
N THR A 45 -18.92 3.47 -17.56
CA THR A 45 -18.06 4.61 -17.91
C THR A 45 -17.48 5.18 -16.64
N GLY A 46 -16.19 5.51 -16.65
CA GLY A 46 -15.54 6.12 -15.50
C GLY A 46 -14.02 6.05 -15.58
N ARG A 47 -13.37 6.53 -14.52
CA ARG A 47 -11.92 6.51 -14.38
C ARG A 47 -11.53 5.93 -13.02
N LYS A 48 -10.65 4.94 -13.03
CA LYS A 48 -10.02 4.38 -11.83
C LYS A 48 -8.56 4.79 -11.75
N TYR A 49 -8.10 5.01 -10.54
CA TYR A 49 -6.71 5.32 -10.21
C TYR A 49 -6.13 4.16 -9.38
N TYR A 50 -4.80 4.01 -9.38
CA TYR A 50 -4.10 2.96 -8.64
C TYR A 50 -4.50 1.54 -9.07
N SER A 51 -4.67 1.31 -10.38
CA SER A 51 -5.07 0.04 -10.99
C SER A 51 -3.89 -0.93 -11.05
N THR A 52 -3.42 -1.33 -9.87
CA THR A 52 -2.19 -2.11 -9.66
C THR A 52 -2.20 -3.42 -10.43
N GLY A 53 -1.20 -3.59 -11.31
CA GLY A 53 -0.98 -4.81 -12.08
C GLY A 53 -1.87 -4.95 -13.32
N THR A 54 -2.82 -4.03 -13.57
CA THR A 54 -3.75 -4.16 -14.71
C THR A 54 -3.04 -4.13 -16.06
N ALA A 55 -1.89 -3.45 -16.17
CA ALA A 55 -1.08 -3.43 -17.39
C ALA A 55 -0.55 -4.82 -17.81
N PHE A 56 -0.53 -5.79 -16.90
CA PHE A 56 -0.06 -7.16 -17.15
C PHE A 56 -1.15 -8.21 -16.96
N ALA A 57 -2.40 -7.81 -16.70
CA ALA A 57 -3.49 -8.72 -16.38
C ALA A 57 -4.37 -8.99 -17.60
N ASP A 58 -4.84 -10.23 -17.75
CA ASP A 58 -5.85 -10.57 -18.76
C ASP A 58 -7.25 -10.07 -18.36
N PHE A 59 -7.52 -10.03 -17.04
CA PHE A 59 -8.79 -9.61 -16.46
C PHE A 59 -8.58 -8.51 -15.41
N ALA A 60 -9.46 -7.51 -15.43
CA ALA A 60 -9.52 -6.46 -14.43
C ALA A 60 -10.70 -6.69 -13.48
N ARG A 61 -10.42 -6.66 -12.18
CA ARG A 61 -11.45 -6.55 -11.14
C ARG A 61 -11.69 -5.07 -10.83
N ILE A 62 -12.89 -4.57 -11.13
CA ILE A 62 -13.21 -3.15 -11.02
C ILE A 62 -14.36 -2.98 -10.02
N ASN A 63 -14.15 -2.18 -8.98
CA ASN A 63 -15.24 -1.85 -8.05
C ASN A 63 -16.09 -0.72 -8.64
N VAL A 64 -17.40 -0.90 -8.71
CA VAL A 64 -18.35 0.07 -9.28
C VAL A 64 -19.55 0.23 -8.35
N GLU A 65 -20.34 1.26 -8.59
CA GLU A 65 -21.65 1.43 -7.95
C GLU A 65 -22.74 1.27 -9.01
N SER A 66 -23.83 0.61 -8.63
CA SER A 66 -25.05 0.59 -9.45
C SER A 66 -25.69 1.98 -9.50
N GLU A 67 -26.67 2.16 -10.39
CA GLU A 67 -27.49 3.39 -10.42
C GLU A 67 -28.24 3.64 -9.10
N GLN A 68 -28.46 2.59 -8.31
CA GLN A 68 -29.10 2.65 -6.99
C GLN A 68 -28.08 2.88 -5.85
N GLY A 69 -26.78 2.94 -6.15
CA GLY A 69 -25.71 3.12 -5.18
C GLY A 69 -25.21 1.81 -4.53
N ASP A 70 -25.62 0.65 -5.06
CA ASP A 70 -25.18 -0.64 -4.53
C ASP A 70 -23.73 -0.92 -4.90
N PRO A 71 -22.88 -1.35 -3.95
CA PRO A 71 -21.49 -1.67 -4.23
C PRO A 71 -21.38 -3.00 -5.00
N LEU A 72 -20.85 -2.94 -6.21
CA LEU A 72 -20.63 -4.08 -7.09
C LEU A 72 -19.15 -4.23 -7.45
N ALA A 73 -18.79 -5.41 -7.93
CA ALA A 73 -17.49 -5.68 -8.54
C ALA A 73 -17.69 -6.30 -9.92
N LEU A 74 -16.96 -5.79 -10.91
CA LEU A 74 -16.93 -6.32 -12.26
C LEU A 74 -15.65 -7.12 -12.45
N ILE A 75 -15.72 -8.22 -13.19
CA ILE A 75 -14.55 -8.97 -13.65
C ILE A 75 -14.64 -9.05 -15.17
N ILE A 76 -13.90 -8.17 -15.85
CA ILE A 76 -13.95 -8.05 -17.32
C ILE A 76 -12.57 -8.23 -17.94
N PRO A 77 -12.48 -8.70 -19.19
CA PRO A 77 -11.21 -8.75 -19.93
C PRO A 77 -10.62 -7.35 -20.08
N VAL A 78 -9.31 -7.20 -19.88
CA VAL A 78 -8.61 -5.91 -20.09
C VAL A 78 -8.64 -5.49 -21.55
N ALA A 79 -8.71 -6.46 -22.48
CA ALA A 79 -8.81 -6.21 -23.91
C ALA A 79 -10.23 -5.85 -24.40
N ARG A 80 -11.23 -5.72 -23.51
CA ARG A 80 -12.61 -5.37 -23.87
C ARG A 80 -12.66 -3.96 -24.46
N ASP A 81 -13.44 -3.78 -25.52
CA ASP A 81 -13.65 -2.47 -26.15
C ASP A 81 -14.08 -1.41 -25.12
N GLY A 82 -13.43 -0.25 -25.19
CA GLY A 82 -13.64 0.87 -24.27
C GLY A 82 -12.80 0.81 -22.98
N VAL A 83 -12.06 -0.27 -22.73
CA VAL A 83 -11.08 -0.35 -21.64
C VAL A 83 -9.74 0.19 -22.13
N GLN A 84 -9.20 1.17 -21.42
CA GLN A 84 -7.88 1.72 -21.71
C GLN A 84 -7.02 1.78 -20.44
N VAL A 85 -5.92 1.04 -20.46
CA VAL A 85 -4.90 1.10 -19.40
C VAL A 85 -3.93 2.23 -19.71
N LEU A 86 -3.70 3.14 -18.76
CA LEU A 86 -2.70 4.20 -18.88
C LEU A 86 -1.43 3.81 -18.12
N ASP A 87 -0.28 4.05 -18.74
CA ASP A 87 1.04 3.92 -18.09
C ASP A 87 1.46 5.29 -17.51
N ASP A 88 0.70 5.76 -16.53
CA ASP A 88 0.89 7.07 -15.86
C ASP A 88 1.35 6.93 -14.40
N TRP A 89 1.94 5.79 -14.04
CA TRP A 89 2.44 5.54 -12.69
C TRP A 89 3.82 6.18 -12.45
N ASP A 90 3.87 7.21 -11.62
CA ASP A 90 5.11 7.88 -11.21
C ASP A 90 5.26 7.97 -9.68
N GLY A 91 5.31 6.80 -9.03
CA GLY A 91 5.55 6.70 -7.59
C GLY A 91 7.04 6.75 -7.23
N MET A 92 7.40 7.42 -6.12
CA MET A 92 8.78 7.40 -5.59
C MET A 92 9.29 5.97 -5.28
N GLY A 93 8.38 5.10 -4.83
CA GLY A 93 8.62 3.68 -4.57
C GLY A 93 7.61 2.81 -5.32
N GLN A 94 7.75 1.49 -5.23
CA GLN A 94 6.86 0.54 -5.94
C GLN A 94 6.74 0.85 -7.45
N ARG A 95 7.82 1.33 -8.07
CA ARG A 95 7.83 1.79 -9.47
C ARG A 95 7.42 0.71 -10.49
N MET A 96 7.58 -0.57 -10.13
CA MET A 96 7.30 -1.72 -10.98
C MET A 96 5.91 -2.35 -10.72
N THR A 97 5.02 -1.70 -9.98
CA THR A 97 3.69 -2.27 -9.69
C THR A 97 2.65 -2.00 -10.78
N ALA A 98 2.99 -1.18 -11.79
CA ALA A 98 2.06 -0.75 -12.84
C ALA A 98 0.72 -0.27 -12.26
N SER A 99 0.78 0.66 -11.30
CA SER A 99 -0.38 1.18 -10.57
C SER A 99 -1.01 2.40 -11.25
N GLY A 100 -1.04 2.39 -12.59
CA GLY A 100 -1.57 3.49 -13.40
C GLY A 100 -3.09 3.63 -13.34
N SER A 101 -3.61 4.56 -14.14
CA SER A 101 -5.03 4.80 -14.33
C SER A 101 -5.65 3.76 -15.28
N LEU A 102 -6.94 3.48 -15.06
CA LEU A 102 -7.77 2.71 -15.98
C LEU A 102 -8.95 3.59 -16.40
N LEU A 103 -9.10 3.80 -17.71
CA LEU A 103 -10.24 4.50 -18.30
C LEU A 103 -11.25 3.48 -18.83
N LEU A 104 -12.52 3.76 -18.60
CA LEU A 104 -13.65 2.97 -19.04
C LEU A 104 -14.56 3.90 -19.83
N HIS A 105 -14.74 3.61 -21.11
CA HIS A 105 -15.60 4.38 -22.00
C HIS A 105 -16.67 3.48 -22.60
N ASP A 106 -17.88 3.55 -22.06
CA ASP A 106 -19.06 2.80 -22.52
C ASP A 106 -18.82 1.29 -22.67
N VAL A 107 -18.06 0.74 -21.72
CA VAL A 107 -17.62 -0.66 -21.76
C VAL A 107 -18.81 -1.58 -21.52
N GLN A 108 -19.03 -2.52 -22.43
CA GLN A 108 -20.07 -3.54 -22.28
C GLN A 108 -19.71 -4.53 -21.17
N VAL A 109 -20.68 -4.83 -20.32
CA VAL A 109 -20.56 -5.75 -19.18
C VAL A 109 -21.72 -6.74 -19.23
N PHE A 110 -21.38 -8.03 -19.20
CA PHE A 110 -22.36 -9.11 -19.17
C PHE A 110 -22.82 -9.42 -17.74
N ALA A 111 -24.01 -10.02 -17.59
CA ALA A 111 -24.59 -10.26 -16.26
C ALA A 111 -23.77 -11.24 -15.40
N ASP A 112 -23.08 -12.19 -16.03
CA ASP A 112 -22.18 -13.16 -15.40
C ASP A 112 -20.82 -12.56 -15.00
N GLU A 113 -20.48 -11.37 -15.51
CA GLU A 113 -19.27 -10.62 -15.15
C GLU A 113 -19.47 -9.74 -13.89
N ILE A 114 -20.68 -9.70 -13.34
CA ILE A 114 -21.06 -8.87 -12.20
C ILE A 114 -21.12 -9.72 -10.92
N ALA A 115 -20.36 -9.31 -9.91
CA ALA A 115 -20.37 -9.90 -8.59
C ALA A 115 -20.80 -8.89 -7.52
N ALA A 116 -21.65 -9.33 -6.58
CA ALA A 116 -21.98 -8.54 -5.41
C ALA A 116 -20.73 -8.32 -4.53
N ARG A 117 -20.55 -7.09 -4.03
CA ARG A 117 -19.43 -6.76 -3.15
C ARG A 117 -19.93 -6.60 -1.71
N ASP A 118 -19.92 -7.69 -0.96
CA ASP A 118 -20.27 -7.66 0.46
C ASP A 118 -19.05 -7.94 1.36
N GLY A 119 -18.56 -6.87 2.00
CA GLY A 119 -17.48 -6.94 2.98
C GLY A 119 -17.89 -7.45 4.36
N SER A 120 -19.19 -7.61 4.63
CA SER A 120 -19.72 -8.12 5.89
C SER A 120 -19.60 -9.64 6.00
N THR A 121 -19.58 -10.34 4.86
CA THR A 121 -19.42 -11.80 4.77
C THR A 121 -18.09 -12.28 5.32
N LEU A 122 -18.06 -13.53 5.78
CA LEU A 122 -16.83 -14.18 6.24
C LEU A 122 -15.77 -14.22 5.12
N VAL A 123 -16.18 -14.56 3.90
CA VAL A 123 -15.32 -14.59 2.70
C VAL A 123 -14.73 -13.19 2.42
N GLY A 124 -15.57 -12.15 2.42
CA GLY A 124 -15.13 -10.77 2.21
C GLY A 124 -14.08 -10.31 3.23
N ARG A 125 -14.28 -10.64 4.51
CA ARG A 125 -13.33 -10.34 5.59
C ARG A 125 -12.02 -11.10 5.41
N HIS A 126 -12.06 -12.39 5.06
CA HIS A 126 -10.85 -13.18 4.80
C HIS A 126 -10.05 -12.65 3.60
N CYS A 127 -10.72 -12.29 2.50
CA CYS A 127 -10.04 -11.68 1.36
C CYS A 127 -9.41 -10.32 1.71
N GLY A 128 -10.03 -9.55 2.60
CA GLY A 128 -9.44 -8.33 3.17
C GLY A 128 -8.18 -8.63 3.99
N ALA A 129 -8.28 -9.54 4.94
CA ALA A 129 -7.17 -9.94 5.81
C ALA A 129 -6.00 -10.52 5.01
N LEU A 130 -6.27 -11.37 4.02
CA LEU A 130 -5.26 -11.97 3.15
C LEU A 130 -4.43 -10.90 2.42
N ARG A 131 -5.08 -9.85 1.88
CA ARG A 131 -4.37 -8.74 1.24
C ARG A 131 -3.48 -8.00 2.23
N GLN A 132 -3.95 -7.75 3.45
CA GLN A 132 -3.14 -7.11 4.49
C GLN A 132 -1.94 -7.98 4.90
N LEU A 133 -2.12 -9.29 5.01
CA LEU A 133 -1.02 -10.22 5.29
C LEU A 133 0.06 -10.17 4.19
N HIS A 134 -0.33 -10.11 2.92
CA HIS A 134 0.62 -9.94 1.81
C HIS A 134 1.42 -8.64 1.91
N LEU A 135 0.75 -7.52 2.24
CA LEU A 135 1.41 -6.22 2.41
C LEU A 135 2.42 -6.26 3.57
N VAL A 136 2.02 -6.82 4.72
CA VAL A 136 2.91 -6.93 5.90
C VAL A 136 4.09 -7.86 5.62
N ALA A 137 3.86 -9.00 4.96
CA ALA A 137 4.93 -9.92 4.59
C ALA A 137 5.94 -9.26 3.63
N THR A 138 5.46 -8.50 2.66
CA THR A 138 6.29 -7.72 1.72
C THR A 138 7.12 -6.68 2.47
N ALA A 139 6.49 -5.90 3.36
CA ALA A 139 7.17 -4.90 4.17
C ALA A 139 8.24 -5.53 5.10
N ALA A 140 7.93 -6.66 5.73
CA ALA A 140 8.88 -7.40 6.55
C ALA A 140 10.09 -7.89 5.75
N GLY A 141 9.88 -8.36 4.51
CA GLY A 141 10.95 -8.72 3.58
C GLY A 141 11.85 -7.53 3.21
N ILE A 142 11.25 -6.37 2.93
CA ILE A 142 11.99 -5.12 2.65
C ILE A 142 12.85 -4.74 3.86
N VAL A 143 12.27 -4.69 5.06
CA VAL A 143 13.00 -4.34 6.29
C VAL A 143 14.16 -5.32 6.55
N ARG A 144 13.93 -6.63 6.36
CA ARG A 144 14.98 -7.64 6.49
C ARG A 144 16.14 -7.39 5.52
N ASN A 145 15.85 -7.03 4.27
CA ASN A 145 16.88 -6.70 3.29
C ASN A 145 17.62 -5.41 3.67
N VAL A 146 16.92 -4.35 4.09
CA VAL A 146 17.54 -3.10 4.57
C VAL A 146 18.53 -3.37 5.70
N VAL A 147 18.15 -4.19 6.69
CA VAL A 147 19.05 -4.55 7.81
C VAL A 147 20.25 -5.36 7.32
N ALA A 148 20.04 -6.33 6.43
CA ALA A 148 21.12 -7.13 5.87
C ALA A 148 22.10 -6.25 5.07
N ASP A 149 21.60 -5.31 4.29
CA ASP A 149 22.36 -4.39 3.45
C ASP A 149 23.15 -3.40 4.31
N ALA A 150 22.51 -2.80 5.31
CA ALA A 150 23.16 -1.94 6.29
C ALA A 150 24.29 -2.67 7.03
N ARG A 151 24.05 -3.92 7.46
CA ARG A 151 25.10 -4.75 8.09
C ARG A 151 26.27 -4.99 7.15
N ARG A 152 26.01 -5.35 5.88
CA ARG A 152 27.08 -5.55 4.88
C ARG A 152 27.87 -4.26 4.66
N TYR A 153 27.18 -3.13 4.56
CA TYR A 153 27.81 -1.83 4.38
C TYR A 153 28.72 -1.46 5.55
N VAL A 154 28.25 -1.58 6.80
CA VAL A 154 29.06 -1.30 8.01
C VAL A 154 30.30 -2.19 8.08
N LEU A 155 30.19 -3.47 7.74
CA LEU A 155 31.31 -4.41 7.80
C LEU A 155 32.35 -4.19 6.68
N ALA A 156 31.91 -3.83 5.48
CA ALA A 156 32.79 -3.72 4.32
C ALA A 156 33.33 -2.30 4.07
N HIS A 157 32.53 -1.26 4.34
CA HIS A 157 32.82 0.12 3.97
C HIS A 157 32.68 1.11 5.14
N GLY A 158 32.13 0.67 6.27
CA GLY A 158 31.88 1.52 7.41
C GLY A 158 33.15 2.13 7.97
N ARG A 159 33.10 3.43 8.27
CA ARG A 159 34.13 4.13 9.06
C ARG A 159 33.55 4.52 10.41
N PRO A 160 34.32 4.44 11.51
CA PRO A 160 33.86 4.95 12.79
C PRO A 160 33.58 6.46 12.66
N VAL A 161 32.62 6.94 13.45
CA VAL A 161 32.33 8.36 13.60
C VAL A 161 33.60 9.06 14.07
N LEU A 162 33.84 10.28 13.57
CA LEU A 162 35.07 11.05 13.82
C LEU A 162 35.45 11.16 15.31
N HIS A 163 34.46 11.22 16.19
CA HIS A 163 34.65 11.35 17.64
C HIS A 163 34.50 10.01 18.40
N SER A 164 34.36 8.90 17.68
CA SER A 164 34.29 7.58 18.29
C SER A 164 35.70 7.07 18.60
N PRO A 165 35.94 6.51 19.80
CA PRO A 165 37.22 5.87 20.13
C PRO A 165 37.37 4.49 19.46
N ALA A 166 36.36 4.01 18.74
CA ALA A 166 36.36 2.69 18.13
C ALA A 166 37.33 2.62 16.93
N PRO A 167 38.13 1.54 16.81
CA PRO A 167 39.07 1.38 15.69
C PRO A 167 38.36 1.03 14.38
N THR A 168 37.10 0.57 14.43
CA THR A 168 36.31 0.18 13.26
C THR A 168 34.84 0.55 13.46
N ALA A 169 34.11 0.72 12.35
CA ALA A 169 32.68 1.06 12.38
C ALA A 169 31.81 0.01 13.09
N ARG A 170 32.18 -1.27 13.01
CA ARG A 170 31.42 -2.33 13.70
C ARG A 170 31.53 -2.23 15.22
N ASP A 171 32.59 -1.61 15.74
CA ASP A 171 32.87 -1.48 17.17
C ASP A 171 32.42 -0.11 17.70
N ASP A 172 31.90 0.77 16.83
CA ASP A 172 31.44 2.11 17.17
C ASP A 172 30.05 2.10 17.80
N HIS A 173 29.93 2.63 19.01
CA HIS A 173 28.67 2.70 19.73
C HIS A 173 27.58 3.51 19.00
N PHE A 174 27.94 4.59 18.29
CA PHE A 174 26.98 5.39 17.54
C PHE A 174 26.37 4.59 16.37
N ILE A 175 27.17 3.73 15.75
CA ILE A 175 26.73 2.87 14.65
C ILE A 175 25.95 1.66 15.18
N GLN A 176 26.34 1.12 16.34
CA GLN A 176 25.64 0.03 17.01
C GLN A 176 24.30 0.42 17.67
N GLN A 177 23.94 1.70 17.70
CA GLN A 177 22.61 2.15 18.14
C GLN A 177 21.54 2.03 17.04
N ILE A 178 21.95 1.88 15.78
CA ILE A 178 21.06 1.82 14.61
C ILE A 178 20.32 0.46 14.45
N PRO A 179 20.86 -0.71 14.86
CA PRO A 179 20.06 -1.92 14.91
C PRO A 179 19.02 -1.79 16.03
N ASP A 180 17.74 -1.87 15.66
CA ASP A 180 16.62 -2.07 16.57
C ASP A 180 17.01 -3.03 17.71
N ARG A 181 16.68 -2.68 18.96
CA ARG A 181 17.08 -3.40 20.19
C ARG A 181 16.74 -4.89 20.20
N ARG A 182 15.85 -5.36 19.31
CA ARG A 182 15.48 -6.78 19.16
C ARG A 182 16.29 -7.52 18.10
N THR A 183 16.93 -6.81 17.18
CA THR A 183 17.83 -7.37 16.18
C THR A 183 19.28 -7.18 16.64
N ARG A 184 19.57 -7.60 17.87
CA ARG A 184 20.95 -7.82 18.34
C ARG A 184 21.50 -9.03 17.59
N VAL A 185 21.73 -8.87 16.29
CA VAL A 185 22.57 -9.78 15.51
C VAL A 185 23.84 -9.90 16.32
N LEU A 186 24.15 -11.13 16.74
CA LEU A 186 25.44 -11.49 17.29
C LEU A 186 26.53 -11.06 16.29
N ILE A 187 26.96 -9.81 16.38
CA ILE A 187 28.34 -9.47 16.08
C ILE A 187 29.04 -9.82 17.38
N PRO A 188 29.73 -10.97 17.48
CA PRO A 188 30.46 -11.29 18.70
C PRO A 188 31.45 -10.17 18.93
N LEU A 189 31.18 -9.36 19.96
CA LEU A 189 32.13 -8.37 20.46
C LEU A 189 33.38 -9.17 20.84
N ARG A 190 34.52 -8.88 20.21
CA ARG A 190 35.79 -9.45 20.67
C ARG A 190 35.94 -9.06 22.15
N PRO A 191 36.31 -10.00 23.04
CA PRO A 191 36.64 -9.63 24.41
C PRO A 191 37.78 -8.60 24.36
N GLN A 192 37.57 -7.46 25.02
CA GLN A 192 38.60 -6.44 25.18
C GLN A 192 39.79 -7.05 25.92
N PRO A 193 41.04 -6.86 25.47
CA PRO A 193 42.19 -7.35 26.19
C PRO A 193 42.26 -6.64 27.55
N THR A 194 42.16 -7.42 28.63
CA THR A 194 42.38 -6.93 29.98
C THR A 194 43.84 -6.57 30.13
N SER A 195 44.17 -5.28 30.16
CA SER A 195 45.49 -4.86 30.59
C SER A 195 45.64 -5.21 32.07
N ARG A 196 46.33 -6.32 32.36
CA ARG A 196 46.91 -6.52 33.69
C ARG A 196 47.98 -5.45 33.84
N LYS A 197 47.69 -4.44 34.67
CA LYS A 197 48.76 -3.63 35.27
C LYS A 197 49.61 -4.59 36.10
N THR A 198 50.80 -4.89 35.61
CA THR A 198 51.86 -5.48 36.43
C THR A 198 52.26 -4.45 37.49
N SER A 199 52.50 -4.99 38.68
CA SER A 199 52.74 -4.31 39.95
C SER A 199 53.83 -3.25 39.92
#